data_AF-A0A380DI79-F1
#
_entry.id   AF-A0A380DI79-F1
#
_cell.length_a   1.000
_cell.length_b   1.000
_cell.length_c   1.000
_cell.angle_alpha   90.00
_cell.angle_beta   90.00
_cell.angle_gamma   90.00
#
_symmetry.space_group_name_H-M   'P 1'
#
loop_
_entity.id
_entity.type
_entity.pdbx_description
1 polymer ?
#
loop_
_entity_poly.entity_id
_entity_poly.type
_entity_poly.pdbx_seq_one_letter_code
_entity_poly.pdbx_strand_id
1 'polypeptide(L)'
;MQRDYLIRVETESMSDFKRLNGLMIGFVIKGEAHIYDEHNMMQCNSGDIFIINHRDLYRFQLQQDGIICYIQFQMKYLADKFDDVHCLYFHLTDATTTKNIHQLRNIMARLVSTHIRHNELSKLTEQQLVIQLLMHMIHYVPRTYHSNQSILNDDKVNQVCDYIELHFHEDLSLSELSEYVGWSESHLSKKFAESLGVGFQHFLNTTRIEHAKLDLTYTDETITDIALQNGFSSAASFARTFKHFTHQTPKQYRGDRPAITENQQSAQHNYHDRELILLLNDYIEEMNHFIEDIEKVNYKEITFQPTNHQLNQFNHIIQVGYLRNLLNTQYQSQLLTCHHDFQVNEVLAYDVMPYIMKKLNAPFTYDAEISNIFYDIDLCLDFLLDHNFSLTMHLDQYDSRDYIDAFKVFIHHVALHVSHRKDLKFNLYVTTLHTSLIEMMIILKHYSLMVACTFT
;
A
#
# COMPACT_ATOMS: atom_id res chain seq x y z
N MET A 1 3.02 6.39 16.96
CA MET A 1 2.77 6.81 15.57
C MET A 1 1.26 6.97 15.37
N GLN A 2 0.82 8.21 15.25
CA GLN A 2 -0.56 8.62 14.99
C GLN A 2 -0.84 8.50 13.49
N ARG A 3 -2.09 8.23 13.09
CA ARG A 3 -2.47 8.12 11.68
C ARG A 3 -2.64 9.54 11.12
N ASP A 4 -1.75 9.98 10.22
CA ASP A 4 -1.89 11.25 9.49
C ASP A 4 -2.73 11.10 8.20
N TYR A 5 -3.49 10.01 8.12
CA TYR A 5 -4.49 9.71 7.10
C TYR A 5 -5.77 9.19 7.76
N LEU A 6 -6.91 9.42 7.12
CA LEU A 6 -8.23 9.03 7.59
C LEU A 6 -8.84 8.00 6.63
N ILE A 7 -9.31 6.87 7.14
CA ILE A 7 -10.06 5.87 6.38
C ILE A 7 -11.52 5.98 6.80
N ARG A 8 -12.43 6.11 5.83
CA ARG A 8 -13.87 6.28 6.07
C ARG A 8 -14.68 5.41 5.11
N VAL A 9 -15.81 4.96 5.62
CA VAL A 9 -16.88 4.33 4.86
C VAL A 9 -18.14 5.12 5.17
N GLU A 10 -18.81 5.60 4.13
CA GLU A 10 -19.99 6.45 4.27
C GLU A 10 -21.20 5.77 3.63
N THR A 11 -22.30 5.81 4.36
CA THR A 11 -23.63 5.34 3.93
C THR A 11 -24.64 6.48 3.87
N GLU A 12 -24.22 7.72 4.14
CA GLU A 12 -25.07 8.91 4.12
C GLU A 12 -24.45 10.00 3.25
N SER A 13 -25.29 10.87 2.69
CA SER A 13 -24.85 11.98 1.84
C SER A 13 -24.31 13.16 2.65
N MET A 14 -23.40 13.93 2.07
CA MET A 14 -22.96 15.20 2.65
C MET A 14 -24.05 16.28 2.51
N SER A 15 -24.27 17.07 3.56
CA SER A 15 -25.16 18.23 3.54
C SER A 15 -24.56 19.40 2.77
N ASP A 16 -23.30 19.71 3.03
CA ASP A 16 -22.61 20.92 2.58
C ASP A 16 -21.29 20.60 1.87
N PHE A 17 -20.85 21.51 1.01
CA PHE A 17 -19.52 21.43 0.41
C PHE A 17 -18.43 21.62 1.48
N LYS A 18 -17.36 20.85 1.36
CA LYS A 18 -16.15 20.98 2.17
C LYS A 18 -14.96 21.25 1.27
N ARG A 19 -14.01 22.06 1.74
CA ARG A 19 -12.72 22.24 1.06
C ARG A 19 -11.71 21.24 1.60
N LEU A 20 -11.05 20.51 0.70
CA LEU A 20 -10.09 19.48 1.10
C LEU A 20 -8.71 20.07 1.42
N ASN A 21 -8.21 19.81 2.63
CA ASN A 21 -6.81 20.09 2.99
C ASN A 21 -5.96 18.81 2.88
N GLY A 22 -5.65 18.40 1.64
CA GLY A 22 -4.81 17.25 1.36
C GLY A 22 -5.25 16.53 0.10
N LEU A 23 -5.15 15.20 0.08
CA LEU A 23 -5.56 14.36 -1.05
C LEU A 23 -6.57 13.33 -0.58
N MET A 24 -7.63 13.09 -1.36
CA MET A 24 -8.60 12.05 -1.07
C MET A 24 -8.75 11.16 -2.30
N ILE A 25 -8.65 9.85 -2.09
CA ILE A 25 -8.97 8.84 -3.09
C ILE A 25 -10.00 7.88 -2.50
N GLY A 26 -11.02 7.55 -3.28
CA GLY A 26 -12.08 6.66 -2.84
C GLY A 26 -12.73 5.93 -3.99
N PHE A 27 -13.62 5.00 -3.67
CA PHE A 27 -14.42 4.31 -4.66
C PHE A 27 -15.80 3.94 -4.13
N VAL A 28 -16.74 3.71 -5.04
CA VAL A 28 -18.10 3.25 -4.70
C VAL A 28 -18.07 1.75 -4.48
N ILE A 29 -18.32 1.31 -3.24
CA ILE A 29 -18.40 -0.11 -2.89
C ILE A 29 -19.67 -0.73 -3.48
N LYS A 30 -20.81 -0.05 -3.30
CA LYS A 30 -22.13 -0.52 -3.72
C LYS A 30 -23.00 0.66 -4.13
N GLY A 31 -23.87 0.44 -5.11
CA GLY A 31 -24.81 1.43 -5.61
C GLY A 31 -24.15 2.49 -6.48
N GLU A 32 -24.64 3.71 -6.36
CA GLU A 32 -24.24 4.85 -7.19
C GLU A 32 -24.00 6.08 -6.28
N ALA A 33 -22.97 6.86 -6.61
CA ALA A 33 -22.65 8.11 -5.94
C ALA A 33 -22.45 9.23 -6.95
N HIS A 34 -22.91 10.43 -6.62
CA HIS A 34 -22.62 11.65 -7.35
C HIS A 34 -21.59 12.44 -6.56
N ILE A 35 -20.40 12.61 -7.14
CA ILE A 35 -19.29 13.37 -6.57
C ILE A 35 -19.29 14.74 -7.25
N TYR A 36 -19.48 15.79 -6.47
CA TYR A 36 -19.53 17.17 -6.94
C TYR A 36 -18.20 17.86 -6.66
N ASP A 37 -17.64 18.49 -7.69
CA ASP A 37 -16.61 19.54 -7.56
C ASP A 37 -17.24 20.94 -7.71
N GLU A 38 -16.44 22.02 -7.74
CA GLU A 38 -16.95 23.39 -7.88
C GLU A 38 -17.78 23.64 -9.15
N HIS A 39 -17.58 22.87 -10.21
CA HIS A 39 -18.09 23.15 -11.54
C HIS A 39 -18.80 21.98 -12.21
N ASN A 40 -18.55 20.75 -11.75
CA ASN A 40 -18.97 19.52 -12.38
C ASN A 40 -19.53 18.53 -11.37
N MET A 41 -20.33 17.61 -11.89
CA MET A 41 -20.78 16.42 -11.18
C MET A 41 -20.24 15.20 -11.91
N MET A 42 -19.53 14.35 -11.18
CA MET A 42 -19.09 13.05 -11.62
C MET A 42 -20.04 11.98 -11.08
N GLN A 43 -20.66 11.23 -11.98
CA GLN A 43 -21.48 10.07 -11.63
C GLN A 43 -20.57 8.84 -11.54
N CYS A 44 -20.56 8.19 -10.37
CA CYS A 44 -19.75 7.02 -10.09
C CYS A 44 -20.66 5.83 -9.78
N ASN A 45 -20.47 4.72 -10.50
CA ASN A 45 -21.13 3.44 -10.23
C ASN A 45 -20.23 2.55 -9.35
N SER A 46 -20.76 1.41 -8.92
CA SER A 46 -20.03 0.42 -8.14
C SER A 46 -18.68 0.04 -8.79
N GLY A 47 -17.60 0.19 -8.04
CA GLY A 47 -16.22 0.03 -8.46
C GLY A 47 -15.54 1.32 -8.96
N ASP A 48 -16.29 2.33 -9.38
CA ASP A 48 -15.67 3.55 -9.93
C ASP A 48 -14.88 4.29 -8.83
N ILE A 49 -13.67 4.71 -9.20
CA ILE A 49 -12.74 5.45 -8.34
C ILE A 49 -12.96 6.94 -8.58
N PHE A 50 -12.89 7.73 -7.52
CA PHE A 50 -12.82 9.19 -7.57
C PHE A 50 -11.59 9.70 -6.81
N ILE A 51 -11.08 10.85 -7.23
CA ILE A 51 -9.98 11.56 -6.58
C ILE A 51 -10.42 13.01 -6.37
N ILE A 52 -10.19 13.54 -5.17
CA ILE A 52 -10.37 14.96 -4.84
C ILE A 52 -8.99 15.50 -4.46
N ASN A 53 -8.54 16.55 -5.15
CA ASN A 53 -7.22 17.13 -4.95
C ASN A 53 -7.24 18.22 -3.88
N HIS A 54 -6.05 18.70 -3.53
CA HIS A 54 -5.90 19.75 -2.55
C HIS A 54 -6.63 21.02 -2.98
N ARG A 55 -7.35 21.63 -2.03
CA ARG A 55 -8.18 22.84 -2.17
C ARG A 55 -9.43 22.69 -3.03
N ASP A 56 -9.72 21.51 -3.58
CA ASP A 56 -10.98 21.26 -4.24
C ASP A 56 -12.14 21.36 -3.23
N LEU A 57 -13.23 22.03 -3.62
CA LEU A 57 -14.50 21.84 -2.94
C LEU A 57 -15.07 20.51 -3.38
N TYR A 58 -15.52 19.72 -2.41
CA TYR A 58 -16.17 18.46 -2.68
C TYR A 58 -17.45 18.29 -1.87
N ARG A 59 -18.39 17.57 -2.46
CA ARG A 59 -19.58 17.03 -1.81
C ARG A 59 -19.92 15.71 -2.48
N PHE A 60 -20.34 14.71 -1.73
CA PHE A 60 -20.92 13.49 -2.31
C PHE A 60 -22.38 13.32 -1.93
N GLN A 61 -23.18 12.84 -2.89
CA GLN A 61 -24.55 12.40 -2.68
C GLN A 61 -24.65 10.93 -3.07
N LEU A 62 -25.13 10.11 -2.15
CA LEU A 62 -25.33 8.68 -2.34
C LEU A 62 -26.76 8.46 -2.84
N GLN A 63 -26.88 7.71 -3.93
CA GLN A 63 -28.18 7.31 -4.48
C GLN A 63 -28.51 5.89 -3.99
N GLN A 64 -29.76 5.65 -3.59
CA GLN A 64 -30.23 4.36 -3.06
C GLN A 64 -29.45 3.92 -1.79
N ASP A 65 -29.23 2.61 -1.61
CA ASP A 65 -28.37 2.03 -0.57
C ASP A 65 -26.88 2.13 -0.96
N GLY A 66 -26.47 3.31 -1.42
CA GLY A 66 -25.11 3.60 -1.88
C GLY A 66 -24.11 3.57 -0.74
N ILE A 67 -22.93 2.99 -0.99
CA ILE A 67 -21.83 2.89 -0.03
C ILE A 67 -20.55 3.30 -0.73
N ILE A 68 -19.85 4.29 -0.17
CA ILE A 68 -18.52 4.68 -0.64
C ILE A 68 -17.49 4.44 0.47
N CYS A 69 -16.23 4.27 0.07
CA CYS A 69 -15.11 4.42 0.99
C CYS A 69 -14.09 5.38 0.41
N TYR A 70 -13.33 6.03 1.28
CA TYR A 70 -12.24 6.89 0.90
C TYR A 70 -11.12 6.90 1.94
N ILE A 71 -9.92 7.19 1.45
CA ILE A 71 -8.73 7.45 2.22
C ILE A 71 -8.34 8.91 1.98
N GLN A 72 -8.32 9.69 3.04
CA GLN A 72 -7.94 11.09 3.04
C GLN A 72 -6.57 11.26 3.69
N PHE A 73 -5.60 11.72 2.93
CA PHE A 73 -4.26 12.09 3.39
C PHE A 73 -4.23 13.57 3.76
N GLN A 74 -3.74 13.89 4.96
CA GLN A 74 -3.52 15.28 5.35
C GLN A 74 -2.33 15.86 4.58
N MET A 75 -2.36 17.16 4.27
CA MET A 75 -1.30 17.77 3.46
C MET A 75 0.08 17.63 4.10
N LYS A 76 0.17 17.74 5.43
CA LYS A 76 1.41 17.49 6.19
C LYS A 76 2.02 16.12 5.92
N TYR A 77 1.18 15.08 5.86
CA TYR A 77 1.65 13.71 5.62
C TYR A 77 2.26 13.56 4.23
N LEU A 78 1.65 14.23 3.25
CA LEU A 78 2.12 14.21 1.87
C LEU A 78 3.41 15.03 1.71
N ALA A 79 3.51 16.18 2.38
CA ALA A 79 4.71 17.04 2.36
C ALA A 79 5.96 16.38 2.95
N ASP A 80 5.80 15.43 3.89
CA ASP A 80 6.91 14.62 4.42
C ASP A 80 7.38 13.52 3.44
N LYS A 81 6.60 13.22 2.39
CA LYS A 81 6.85 12.13 1.45
C LYS A 81 7.18 12.60 0.04
N PHE A 82 6.73 13.79 -0.35
CA PHE A 82 6.84 14.32 -1.70
C PHE A 82 7.31 15.78 -1.67
N ASP A 83 8.26 16.08 -2.55
CA ASP A 83 8.62 17.46 -2.88
C ASP A 83 7.51 18.11 -3.72
N ASP A 84 7.32 19.43 -3.59
CA ASP A 84 6.36 20.25 -4.36
C ASP A 84 4.89 19.77 -4.31
N VAL A 85 4.49 19.15 -3.21
CA VAL A 85 3.19 18.46 -3.11
C VAL A 85 1.97 19.38 -3.21
N HIS A 86 2.12 20.67 -2.86
CA HIS A 86 1.07 21.67 -2.97
C HIS A 86 0.67 21.95 -4.43
N CYS A 87 1.56 21.65 -5.39
CA CYS A 87 1.32 21.82 -6.82
C CYS A 87 0.91 20.52 -7.52
N LEU A 88 0.73 19.42 -6.78
CA LEU A 88 0.52 18.08 -7.32
C LEU A 88 -0.97 17.74 -7.44
N TYR A 89 -1.46 17.66 -8.68
CA TYR A 89 -2.85 17.30 -8.96
C TYR A 89 -2.91 15.97 -9.72
N PHE A 90 -3.69 15.04 -9.19
CA PHE A 90 -3.93 13.72 -9.75
C PHE A 90 -5.21 13.72 -10.58
N HIS A 91 -5.11 13.18 -11.79
CA HIS A 91 -6.23 13.09 -12.72
C HIS A 91 -6.42 11.67 -13.22
N LEU A 92 -7.60 11.11 -13.01
CA LEU A 92 -8.00 9.89 -13.71
C LEU A 92 -8.33 10.27 -15.16
N THR A 93 -7.57 9.73 -16.10
CA THR A 93 -7.74 9.96 -17.54
C THR A 93 -7.68 8.63 -18.28
N ASP A 94 -7.96 8.62 -19.58
CA ASP A 94 -7.81 7.44 -20.44
C ASP A 94 -6.40 6.83 -20.42
N ALA A 95 -5.37 7.60 -20.01
CA ALA A 95 -4.02 7.09 -19.81
C ALA A 95 -3.90 6.19 -18.55
N THR A 96 -4.83 6.30 -17.60
CA THR A 96 -4.91 5.41 -16.44
C THR A 96 -5.52 4.09 -16.88
N THR A 97 -4.66 3.11 -17.19
CA THR A 97 -5.13 1.82 -17.70
C THR A 97 -6.13 1.16 -16.74
N THR A 98 -7.06 0.39 -17.29
CA THR A 98 -8.04 -0.39 -16.51
C THR A 98 -7.35 -1.26 -15.46
N LYS A 99 -6.19 -1.86 -15.80
CA LYS A 99 -5.36 -2.62 -14.87
C LYS A 99 -4.92 -1.81 -13.64
N ASN A 100 -4.51 -0.56 -13.84
CA ASN A 100 -4.07 0.31 -12.74
C ASN A 100 -5.26 0.72 -11.85
N ILE A 101 -6.43 0.97 -12.45
CA ILE A 101 -7.67 1.23 -11.72
C ILE A 101 -8.03 0.02 -10.84
N HIS A 102 -7.96 -1.20 -11.39
CA HIS A 102 -8.18 -2.43 -10.60
C HIS A 102 -7.19 -2.56 -9.44
N GLN A 103 -5.90 -2.27 -9.66
CA GLN A 103 -4.89 -2.32 -8.60
C GLN A 103 -5.13 -1.31 -7.49
N LEU A 104 -5.45 -0.05 -7.83
CA LEU A 104 -5.81 0.97 -6.84
C LEU A 104 -7.02 0.53 -6.01
N ARG A 105 -8.05 -0.01 -6.68
CA ARG A 105 -9.25 -0.53 -6.01
C ARG A 105 -8.93 -1.69 -5.05
N ASN A 106 -8.11 -2.64 -5.48
CA ASN A 106 -7.66 -3.76 -4.66
C ASN A 106 -6.93 -3.28 -3.40
N ILE A 107 -5.98 -2.35 -3.55
CA ILE A 107 -5.23 -1.79 -2.41
C ILE A 107 -6.18 -1.10 -1.42
N MET A 108 -7.10 -0.26 -1.93
CA MET A 108 -8.08 0.43 -1.08
C MET A 108 -9.02 -0.56 -0.37
N ALA A 109 -9.53 -1.58 -1.06
CA ALA A 109 -10.42 -2.57 -0.48
C ALA A 109 -9.74 -3.39 0.64
N ARG A 110 -8.48 -3.79 0.43
CA ARG A 110 -7.64 -4.44 1.46
C ARG A 110 -7.40 -3.51 2.64
N LEU A 111 -7.12 -2.24 2.38
CA LEU A 111 -6.85 -1.24 3.42
C LEU A 111 -8.08 -1.01 4.30
N VAL A 112 -9.26 -0.81 3.69
CA VAL A 112 -10.53 -0.64 4.42
C VAL A 112 -10.89 -1.91 5.19
N SER A 113 -10.73 -3.09 4.59
CA SER A 113 -10.98 -4.37 5.26
C SER A 113 -10.05 -4.59 6.46
N THR A 114 -8.76 -4.27 6.32
CA THR A 114 -7.76 -4.33 7.41
C THR A 114 -8.11 -3.36 8.54
N HIS A 115 -8.62 -2.18 8.17
CA HIS A 115 -9.04 -1.15 9.11
C HIS A 115 -10.22 -1.60 9.97
N ILE A 116 -11.25 -2.19 9.35
CA ILE A 116 -12.46 -2.67 10.05
C ILE A 116 -12.13 -3.86 10.97
N ARG A 117 -11.23 -4.75 10.55
CA ARG A 117 -10.91 -5.99 11.30
C ARG A 117 -10.16 -5.75 12.62
N HIS A 118 -9.46 -4.63 12.77
CA HIS A 118 -8.75 -4.24 14.01
C HIS A 118 -7.94 -5.38 14.68
N ASN A 119 -7.12 -6.10 13.92
CA ASN A 119 -6.25 -7.16 14.47
C ASN A 119 -4.88 -6.61 14.94
N GLU A 120 -4.09 -7.46 15.61
CA GLU A 120 -2.81 -7.08 16.23
C GLU A 120 -1.78 -6.51 15.22
N LEU A 121 -1.86 -6.94 13.95
CA LEU A 121 -0.99 -6.48 12.87
C LEU A 121 -1.64 -5.42 11.97
N SER A 122 -2.90 -5.03 12.20
CA SER A 122 -3.67 -4.13 11.33
C SER A 122 -2.94 -2.80 11.17
N LYS A 123 -2.28 -2.30 12.22
CA LYS A 123 -1.57 -1.02 12.17
C LYS A 123 -0.39 -1.02 11.20
N LEU A 124 0.44 -2.06 11.22
CA LEU A 124 1.59 -2.18 10.31
C LEU A 124 1.12 -2.44 8.88
N THR A 125 0.10 -3.29 8.74
CA THR A 125 -0.47 -3.65 7.44
C THR A 125 -1.13 -2.44 6.77
N GLU A 126 -1.88 -1.63 7.53
CA GLU A 126 -2.43 -0.37 7.03
C GLU A 126 -1.34 0.59 6.55
N GLN A 127 -0.25 0.74 7.33
CA GLN A 127 0.86 1.60 6.91
C GLN A 127 1.50 1.10 5.62
N GLN A 128 1.74 -0.20 5.50
CA GLN A 128 2.28 -0.83 4.29
C GLN A 128 1.36 -0.61 3.08
N LEU A 129 0.05 -0.79 3.25
CA LEU A 129 -0.96 -0.58 2.20
C LEU A 129 -1.11 0.90 1.81
N VAL A 130 -0.99 1.82 2.77
CA VAL A 130 -1.01 3.27 2.51
C VAL A 130 0.20 3.68 1.66
N ILE A 131 1.40 3.22 2.03
CA ILE A 131 2.60 3.50 1.23
C ILE A 131 2.46 2.88 -0.16
N GLN A 132 1.96 1.64 -0.25
CA GLN A 132 1.70 0.99 -1.53
C GLN A 132 0.71 1.77 -2.40
N LEU A 133 -0.36 2.32 -1.81
CA LEU A 133 -1.36 3.14 -2.49
C LEU A 133 -0.72 4.41 -3.05
N LEU A 134 0.02 5.16 -2.23
CA LEU A 134 0.69 6.38 -2.68
C LEU A 134 1.70 6.11 -3.80
N MET A 135 2.52 5.05 -3.68
CA MET A 135 3.46 4.65 -4.72
C MET A 135 2.74 4.32 -6.04
N HIS A 136 1.62 3.59 -6.00
CA HIS A 136 0.83 3.29 -7.19
C HIS A 136 0.22 4.55 -7.81
N MET A 137 -0.32 5.45 -7.00
CA MET A 137 -0.85 6.72 -7.49
C MET A 137 0.21 7.53 -8.23
N ILE A 138 1.40 7.67 -7.63
CA ILE A 138 2.51 8.42 -8.23
C ILE A 138 2.95 7.82 -9.55
N HIS A 139 3.14 6.50 -9.59
CA HIS A 139 3.70 5.86 -10.77
C HIS A 139 2.69 5.75 -11.92
N TYR A 140 1.41 5.54 -11.61
CA TYR A 140 0.42 5.11 -12.61
C TYR A 140 -0.77 6.05 -12.81
N VAL A 141 -0.97 7.04 -11.94
CA VAL A 141 -2.00 8.07 -12.14
C VAL A 141 -1.31 9.32 -12.72
N PRO A 142 -1.78 9.83 -13.87
CA PRO A 142 -1.27 11.07 -14.44
C PRO A 142 -1.33 12.22 -13.46
N ARG A 143 -0.25 13.03 -13.47
CA ARG A 143 -0.07 14.16 -12.58
C ARG A 143 0.18 15.41 -13.39
N THR A 144 -0.48 16.50 -13.04
CA THR A 144 -0.12 17.83 -13.51
C THR A 144 0.54 18.59 -12.38
N TYR A 145 1.69 19.20 -12.68
CA TYR A 145 2.27 20.23 -11.83
C TYR A 145 1.73 21.56 -12.31
N HIS A 146 0.99 22.26 -11.45
CA HIS A 146 0.75 23.68 -11.67
C HIS A 146 2.05 24.43 -11.35
N SER A 147 3.04 24.31 -12.23
CA SER A 147 4.28 25.07 -12.12
C SER A 147 3.99 26.56 -12.31
N ASN A 148 4.69 27.39 -11.53
CA ASN A 148 4.61 28.86 -11.47
C ASN A 148 4.79 29.63 -12.80
N GLN A 149 4.86 28.98 -13.97
CA GLN A 149 5.24 29.65 -15.23
C GLN A 149 4.27 29.49 -16.41
N SER A 150 3.28 28.58 -16.41
CA SER A 150 2.39 28.43 -17.58
C SER A 150 0.94 28.87 -17.37
N ILE A 151 0.58 29.40 -16.20
CA ILE A 151 -0.75 29.98 -15.91
C ILE A 151 -0.56 31.36 -15.28
N LEU A 152 0.14 32.27 -15.97
CA LEU A 152 0.37 33.62 -15.46
C LEU A 152 -0.91 34.49 -15.38
N ASN A 153 -2.06 33.98 -15.84
CA ASN A 153 -3.32 34.74 -15.85
C ASN A 153 -4.48 34.16 -15.04
N ASP A 154 -4.51 32.87 -14.68
CA ASP A 154 -5.74 32.22 -14.16
C ASP A 154 -5.67 31.58 -12.77
N ASP A 155 -4.56 31.68 -12.02
CA ASP A 155 -4.58 31.20 -10.63
C ASP A 155 -3.71 31.95 -9.62
N LYS A 156 -3.84 33.28 -9.63
CA LYS A 156 -3.21 34.15 -8.63
C LYS A 156 -3.74 33.89 -7.22
N VAL A 157 -4.94 33.33 -7.06
CA VAL A 157 -5.47 32.96 -5.74
C VAL A 157 -4.69 31.78 -5.18
N ASN A 158 -4.41 30.73 -5.96
CA ASN A 158 -3.58 29.62 -5.46
C ASN A 158 -2.14 30.06 -5.17
N GLN A 159 -1.56 30.97 -5.95
CA GLN A 159 -0.24 31.55 -5.60
C GLN A 159 -0.25 32.26 -4.24
N VAL A 160 -1.33 32.97 -3.91
CA VAL A 160 -1.51 33.59 -2.59
C VAL A 160 -1.68 32.53 -1.50
N CYS A 161 -2.43 31.46 -1.76
CA CYS A 161 -2.58 30.35 -0.82
C CYS A 161 -1.24 29.66 -0.54
N ASP A 162 -0.45 29.36 -1.58
CA ASP A 162 0.88 28.75 -1.44
C ASP A 162 1.81 29.66 -0.63
N TYR A 163 1.78 30.96 -0.92
CA TYR A 163 2.54 31.94 -0.15
C TYR A 163 2.11 31.95 1.32
N ILE A 164 0.82 31.94 1.60
CA ILE A 164 0.29 31.87 2.97
C ILE A 164 0.72 30.57 3.65
N GLU A 165 0.65 29.42 3.00
CA GLU A 165 1.03 28.13 3.58
C GLU A 165 2.54 28.03 3.88
N LEU A 166 3.39 28.70 3.09
CA LEU A 166 4.83 28.77 3.34
C LEU A 166 5.20 29.80 4.42
N HIS A 167 4.50 30.94 4.44
CA HIS A 167 4.82 32.10 5.28
C HIS A 167 3.80 32.35 6.40
N PHE A 168 2.98 31.36 6.77
CA PHE A 168 1.89 31.53 7.74
C PHE A 168 2.35 32.07 9.11
N HIS A 169 3.61 31.80 9.48
CA HIS A 169 4.23 32.22 10.73
C HIS A 169 4.64 33.71 10.76
N GLU A 170 4.64 34.37 9.60
CA GLU A 170 4.98 35.80 9.45
C GLU A 170 3.74 36.69 9.60
N ASP A 171 3.93 38.00 9.79
CA ASP A 171 2.83 38.98 9.86
C ASP A 171 2.32 39.32 8.46
N LEU A 172 1.55 38.42 7.86
CA LEU A 172 1.02 38.58 6.52
C LEU A 172 -0.15 39.56 6.47
N SER A 173 -0.04 40.55 5.59
CA SER A 173 -1.11 41.48 5.26
C SER A 173 -1.69 41.22 3.86
N LEU A 174 -2.95 41.61 3.68
CA LEU A 174 -3.58 41.58 2.36
C LEU A 174 -2.86 42.51 1.36
N SER A 175 -2.26 43.59 1.87
CA SER A 175 -1.49 44.55 1.08
C SER A 175 -0.28 43.89 0.42
N GLU A 176 0.55 43.19 1.20
CA GLU A 176 1.74 42.47 0.72
C GLU A 176 1.36 41.39 -0.30
N LEU A 177 0.31 40.62 -0.02
CA LEU A 177 -0.15 39.57 -0.95
C LEU A 177 -0.72 40.17 -2.24
N SER A 178 -1.36 41.33 -2.16
CA SER A 178 -1.87 42.04 -3.34
C SER A 178 -0.75 42.57 -4.22
N GLU A 179 0.33 43.09 -3.61
CA GLU A 179 1.55 43.48 -4.32
C GLU A 179 2.24 42.27 -4.95
N TYR A 180 2.35 41.16 -4.22
CA TYR A 180 2.95 39.90 -4.68
C TYR A 180 2.31 39.39 -5.98
N VAL A 181 0.98 39.42 -6.09
CA VAL A 181 0.27 38.98 -7.30
C VAL A 181 -0.11 40.10 -8.27
N GLY A 182 0.27 41.34 -7.99
CA GLY A 182 -0.04 42.52 -8.82
C GLY A 182 -1.55 42.81 -8.95
N TRP A 183 -2.32 42.62 -7.87
CA TRP A 183 -3.73 42.99 -7.78
C TRP A 183 -3.94 44.10 -6.75
N SER A 184 -5.06 44.82 -6.83
CA SER A 184 -5.46 45.69 -5.72
C SER A 184 -5.99 44.85 -4.55
N GLU A 185 -5.83 45.32 -3.31
CA GLU A 185 -6.34 44.63 -2.11
C GLU A 185 -7.83 44.28 -2.23
N SER A 186 -8.64 45.20 -2.75
CA SER A 186 -10.07 44.97 -2.97
C SER A 186 -10.35 43.86 -3.99
N HIS A 187 -9.57 43.82 -5.08
CA HIS A 187 -9.70 42.78 -6.09
C HIS A 187 -9.26 41.42 -5.54
N LEU A 188 -8.12 41.36 -4.83
CA LEU A 188 -7.65 40.15 -4.19
C LEU A 188 -8.64 39.66 -3.13
N SER A 189 -9.11 40.50 -2.22
CA SER A 189 -10.09 40.10 -1.19
C SER A 189 -11.34 39.51 -1.81
N LYS A 190 -11.86 40.13 -2.88
CA LYS A 190 -13.05 39.65 -3.57
C LYS A 190 -12.78 38.30 -4.25
N LYS A 191 -11.69 38.21 -5.03
CA LYS A 191 -11.35 36.98 -5.77
C LYS A 191 -10.99 35.82 -4.84
N PHE A 192 -10.29 36.09 -3.75
CA PHE A 192 -9.95 35.11 -2.73
C PHE A 192 -11.19 34.55 -2.04
N ALA A 193 -12.13 35.41 -1.64
CA ALA A 193 -13.39 34.97 -1.05
C ALA A 193 -14.30 34.24 -2.06
N GLU A 194 -14.36 34.70 -3.31
CA GLU A 194 -15.09 34.02 -4.40
C GLU A 194 -14.52 32.62 -4.67
N SER A 195 -13.20 32.49 -4.71
CA SER A 195 -12.52 31.25 -5.08
C SER A 195 -12.41 30.27 -3.91
N LEU A 196 -12.26 30.72 -2.66
CA LEU A 196 -12.07 29.83 -1.50
C LEU A 196 -13.30 29.68 -0.61
N GLY A 197 -14.34 30.48 -0.84
CA GLY A 197 -15.53 30.58 0.03
C GLY A 197 -15.26 31.25 1.38
N VAL A 198 -14.02 31.65 1.65
CA VAL A 198 -13.57 32.27 2.91
C VAL A 198 -12.62 33.44 2.65
N GLY A 199 -12.63 34.43 3.53
CA GLY A 199 -11.73 35.58 3.42
C GLY A 199 -10.29 35.24 3.81
N PHE A 200 -9.34 36.07 3.35
CA PHE A 200 -7.90 35.96 3.64
C PHE A 200 -7.59 35.69 5.12
N GLN A 201 -8.10 36.53 6.03
CA GLN A 201 -7.84 36.37 7.46
C GLN A 201 -8.40 35.07 8.03
N HIS A 202 -9.51 34.57 7.50
CA HIS A 202 -10.04 33.29 7.92
C HIS A 202 -9.12 32.16 7.47
N PHE A 203 -8.70 32.16 6.20
CA PHE A 203 -7.79 31.16 5.66
C PHE A 203 -6.44 31.13 6.40
N LEU A 204 -5.79 32.28 6.57
CA LEU A 204 -4.54 32.41 7.32
C LEU A 204 -4.66 31.87 8.75
N ASN A 205 -5.73 32.23 9.45
CA ASN A 205 -5.95 31.73 10.81
C ASN A 205 -6.22 30.21 10.82
N THR A 206 -6.97 29.67 9.85
CA THR A 206 -7.16 28.22 9.74
C THR A 206 -5.82 27.51 9.58
N THR A 207 -4.96 27.97 8.67
CA THR A 207 -3.61 27.42 8.47
C THR A 207 -2.79 27.47 9.75
N ARG A 208 -2.71 28.63 10.41
CA ARG A 208 -2.01 28.80 11.70
C ARG A 208 -2.55 27.88 12.80
N ILE A 209 -3.87 27.68 12.87
CA ILE A 209 -4.50 26.79 13.85
C ILE A 209 -4.18 25.32 13.55
N GLU A 210 -4.18 24.89 12.29
CA GLU A 210 -3.79 23.51 11.94
C GLU A 210 -2.34 23.22 12.32
N HIS A 211 -1.42 24.17 12.11
CA HIS A 211 -0.03 24.04 12.59
C HIS A 211 0.05 24.02 14.13
N ALA A 212 -0.62 24.95 14.80
CA ALA A 212 -0.58 25.04 16.26
C ALA A 212 -1.18 23.80 16.96
N LYS A 213 -2.17 23.12 16.36
CA LYS A 213 -2.68 21.82 16.87
C LYS A 213 -1.57 20.78 16.95
N LEU A 214 -0.66 20.76 15.96
CA LEU A 214 0.45 19.82 15.91
C LEU A 214 1.44 20.15 17.03
N ASP A 215 1.81 21.41 17.20
CA ASP A 215 2.76 21.80 18.25
C ASP A 215 2.19 21.52 19.64
N LEU A 216 0.89 21.80 19.85
CA LEU A 216 0.21 21.46 21.11
C LEU A 216 0.20 19.95 21.40
N THR A 217 0.22 19.12 20.35
CA THR A 217 0.21 17.66 20.44
C THR A 217 1.61 17.09 20.66
N TYR A 218 2.59 17.56 19.88
CA TYR A 218 3.90 16.92 19.73
C TYR A 218 5.04 17.62 20.48
N THR A 219 4.82 18.84 20.98
CA THR A 219 5.83 19.57 21.76
C THR A 219 5.35 19.83 23.18
N ASP A 220 6.30 20.08 24.08
CA ASP A 220 6.05 20.55 25.45
C ASP A 220 6.24 22.07 25.58
N GLU A 221 6.33 22.79 24.45
CA GLU A 221 6.53 24.24 24.42
C GLU A 221 5.38 24.98 25.12
N THR A 222 5.62 26.19 25.62
CA THR A 222 4.54 26.92 26.28
C THR A 222 3.47 27.33 25.26
N ILE A 223 2.21 27.47 25.71
CA ILE A 223 1.12 27.96 24.84
C ILE A 223 1.48 29.33 24.23
N THR A 224 2.27 30.13 24.95
CA THR A 224 2.78 31.42 24.48
C THR A 224 3.77 31.25 23.34
N ASP A 225 4.72 30.33 23.46
CA ASP A 225 5.72 30.10 22.42
C ASP A 225 5.07 29.58 21.14
N ILE A 226 4.15 28.60 21.27
CA ILE A 226 3.37 28.08 20.14
C ILE A 226 2.57 29.19 19.46
N ALA A 227 1.95 30.08 20.22
CA ALA A 227 1.22 31.20 19.65
C ALA A 227 2.14 32.09 18.79
N LEU A 228 3.31 32.44 19.31
CA LEU A 228 4.27 33.32 18.62
C LEU A 228 4.88 32.64 17.38
N GLN A 229 5.25 31.36 17.48
CA GLN A 229 5.81 30.58 16.36
C GLN A 229 4.79 30.37 15.23
N ASN A 230 3.50 30.28 15.56
CA ASN A 230 2.43 30.15 14.58
C ASN A 230 1.88 31.51 14.11
N GLY A 231 2.64 32.59 14.24
CA GLY A 231 2.31 33.90 13.67
C GLY A 231 1.22 34.68 14.40
N PHE A 232 0.85 34.32 15.64
CA PHE A 232 -0.05 35.14 16.46
C PHE A 232 0.72 36.19 17.26
N SER A 233 0.20 37.41 17.27
CA SER A 233 0.79 38.53 18.02
C SER A 233 0.74 38.37 19.55
N SER A 234 -0.09 37.46 20.07
CA SER A 234 -0.16 37.18 21.52
C SER A 234 -0.81 35.83 21.80
N ALA A 235 -0.51 35.25 22.98
CA ALA A 235 -1.20 34.06 23.48
C ALA A 235 -2.72 34.26 23.64
N ALA A 236 -3.17 35.49 23.91
CA ALA A 236 -4.57 35.81 24.09
C ALA A 236 -5.36 35.80 22.76
N SER A 237 -4.79 36.37 21.69
CA SER A 237 -5.38 36.31 20.34
C SER A 237 -5.40 34.87 19.84
N PHE A 238 -4.30 34.14 20.01
CA PHE A 238 -4.22 32.71 19.72
C PHE A 238 -5.32 31.90 20.43
N ALA A 239 -5.43 32.01 21.77
CA ALA A 239 -6.38 31.21 22.53
C ALA A 239 -7.84 31.47 22.13
N ARG A 240 -8.18 32.72 21.77
CA ARG A 240 -9.51 33.08 21.27
C ARG A 240 -9.79 32.45 19.90
N THR A 241 -8.84 32.60 18.97
CA THR A 241 -8.96 32.03 17.61
C THR A 241 -8.99 30.51 17.66
N PHE A 242 -8.08 29.87 18.40
CA PHE A 242 -8.03 28.43 18.56
C PHE A 242 -9.36 27.88 19.10
N LYS A 243 -9.93 28.51 20.14
CA LYS A 243 -11.24 28.11 20.67
C LYS A 243 -12.37 28.32 19.67
N HIS A 244 -12.30 29.36 18.84
CA HIS A 244 -13.29 29.59 17.80
C HIS A 244 -13.30 28.46 16.76
N PHE A 245 -12.11 28.03 16.30
CA PHE A 245 -11.97 27.00 15.27
C PHE A 245 -12.11 25.56 15.77
N THR A 246 -11.72 25.28 17.02
CA THR A 246 -11.67 23.92 17.57
C THR A 246 -12.74 23.63 18.62
N HIS A 247 -13.49 24.65 19.04
CA HIS A 247 -14.40 24.63 20.19
C HIS A 247 -13.74 24.30 21.56
N GLN A 248 -12.42 24.17 21.61
CA GLN A 248 -11.63 23.88 22.82
C GLN A 248 -10.56 24.96 23.04
N THR A 249 -10.18 25.23 24.30
CA THR A 249 -9.00 26.10 24.55
C THR A 249 -7.70 25.34 24.23
N PRO A 250 -6.60 26.02 23.88
CA PRO A 250 -5.30 25.35 23.65
C PRO A 250 -4.86 24.47 24.83
N LYS A 251 -5.14 24.93 26.07
CA LYS A 251 -4.85 24.18 27.29
C LYS A 251 -5.71 22.92 27.42
N GLN A 252 -7.00 23.01 27.06
CA GLN A 252 -7.88 21.84 27.01
C GLN A 252 -7.42 20.88 25.92
N TYR A 253 -7.11 21.36 24.72
CA TYR A 253 -6.63 20.54 23.61
C TYR A 253 -5.34 19.78 23.96
N ARG A 254 -4.40 20.43 24.67
CA ARG A 254 -3.18 19.78 25.19
C ARG A 254 -3.46 18.83 26.37
N GLY A 255 -4.39 19.18 27.24
CA GLY A 255 -4.82 18.36 28.37
C GLY A 255 -5.54 17.09 27.93
N ASP A 256 -6.28 17.20 26.83
CA ASP A 256 -6.81 16.12 26.00
C ASP A 256 -5.73 15.53 25.08
N ARG A 257 -4.44 15.63 25.47
CA ARG A 257 -3.43 14.67 25.00
C ARG A 257 -4.12 13.32 25.11
N PRO A 258 -4.28 12.56 24.01
CA PRO A 258 -4.79 11.23 24.16
C PRO A 258 -3.79 10.55 25.11
N ALA A 259 -4.23 10.31 26.35
CA ALA A 259 -3.80 9.11 27.04
C ALA A 259 -3.93 8.04 25.96
N ILE A 260 -2.85 7.32 25.69
CA ILE A 260 -2.84 6.24 24.72
C ILE A 260 -3.92 5.26 25.20
N THR A 261 -5.12 5.49 24.70
CA THR A 261 -6.37 4.82 25.03
C THR A 261 -7.16 5.04 23.77
N GLU A 262 -6.85 4.16 22.82
CA GLU A 262 -7.71 3.79 21.72
C GLU A 262 -9.10 3.54 22.29
N ASN A 263 -9.95 4.57 22.34
CA ASN A 263 -11.40 4.48 22.52
C ASN A 263 -11.98 5.88 22.70
N GLN A 264 -12.33 6.51 21.58
CA GLN A 264 -13.46 7.45 21.46
C GLN A 264 -13.82 7.51 19.97
N GLN A 265 -14.66 6.57 19.55
CA GLN A 265 -16.10 6.78 19.28
C GLN A 265 -16.32 7.37 17.86
N SER A 266 -16.65 6.52 16.89
CA SER A 266 -18.03 6.11 16.56
C SER A 266 -18.89 7.28 16.09
N ALA A 267 -18.96 7.42 14.77
CA ALA A 267 -20.12 7.96 14.07
C ALA A 267 -20.32 7.13 12.80
N GLN A 268 -21.50 6.52 12.70
CA GLN A 268 -22.10 5.86 11.52
C GLN A 268 -21.34 4.67 10.92
N HIS A 269 -21.50 3.49 11.51
CA HIS A 269 -21.51 2.25 10.73
C HIS A 269 -22.94 1.68 10.82
N ASN A 270 -23.83 2.17 9.95
CA ASN A 270 -25.18 1.60 9.79
C ASN A 270 -25.15 0.26 9.02
N TYR A 271 -23.97 -0.21 8.59
CA TYR A 271 -23.75 -1.51 7.98
C TYR A 271 -23.03 -2.46 8.95
N HIS A 272 -23.44 -3.73 8.99
CA HIS A 272 -22.76 -4.74 9.81
C HIS A 272 -21.37 -4.99 9.20
N ASP A 273 -20.28 -4.82 9.97
CA ASP A 273 -18.89 -4.95 9.50
C ASP A 273 -18.63 -6.19 8.63
N ARG A 274 -19.32 -7.30 8.91
CA ARG A 274 -19.25 -8.53 8.12
C ARG A 274 -19.81 -8.39 6.71
N GLU A 275 -20.93 -7.68 6.54
CA GLU A 275 -21.55 -7.44 5.23
C GLU A 275 -20.67 -6.51 4.39
N LEU A 276 -20.08 -5.49 5.02
CA LEU A 276 -19.12 -4.61 4.38
C LEU A 276 -17.85 -5.34 3.92
N ILE A 277 -17.31 -6.25 4.75
CA ILE A 277 -16.18 -7.11 4.36
C ILE A 277 -16.57 -8.00 3.17
N LEU A 278 -17.78 -8.56 3.13
CA LEU A 278 -18.25 -9.36 2.00
C LEU A 278 -18.30 -8.53 0.71
N LEU A 279 -18.81 -7.29 0.76
CA LEU A 279 -18.83 -6.39 -0.40
C LEU A 279 -17.42 -5.98 -0.85
N LEU A 280 -16.48 -5.84 0.09
CA LEU A 280 -15.10 -5.49 -0.24
C LEU A 280 -14.33 -6.65 -0.89
N ASN A 281 -14.66 -7.91 -0.55
CA ASN A 281 -14.01 -9.09 -1.12
C ASN A 281 -14.14 -9.16 -2.65
N ASP A 282 -15.23 -8.65 -3.23
CA ASP A 282 -15.43 -8.60 -4.69
C ASP A 282 -14.39 -7.74 -5.42
N TYR A 283 -13.69 -6.87 -4.68
CA TYR A 283 -12.66 -5.98 -5.18
C TYR A 283 -11.24 -6.39 -4.77
N ILE A 284 -11.08 -7.44 -3.98
CA ILE A 284 -9.78 -7.94 -3.53
C ILE A 284 -9.34 -9.05 -4.47
N GLU A 285 -8.33 -8.76 -5.30
CA GLU A 285 -7.63 -9.80 -6.06
C GLU A 285 -6.48 -10.35 -5.20
N GLU A 286 -6.43 -11.68 -5.03
CA GLU A 286 -5.41 -12.38 -4.26
C GLU A 286 -3.99 -12.00 -4.71
N MET A 287 -3.36 -11.07 -4.00
CA MET A 287 -1.93 -11.09 -3.78
C MET A 287 -1.71 -11.79 -2.44
N ASN A 288 -1.09 -12.97 -2.48
CA ASN A 288 -0.60 -13.75 -1.34
C ASN A 288 0.07 -12.89 -0.27
N HIS A 289 -0.72 -12.32 0.62
CA HIS A 289 -0.41 -11.90 1.97
C HIS A 289 -1.71 -12.09 2.75
N PHE A 290 -2.03 -13.35 2.97
CA PHE A 290 -2.87 -13.74 4.10
C PHE A 290 -2.16 -13.23 5.36
N ILE A 291 -2.74 -12.23 6.00
CA ILE A 291 -2.89 -12.34 7.44
C ILE A 291 -4.15 -13.19 7.57
N GLU A 292 -3.95 -14.50 7.63
CA GLU A 292 -5.00 -15.41 8.07
C GLU A 292 -5.50 -14.88 9.42
N ASP A 293 -6.81 -14.69 9.55
CA ASP A 293 -7.43 -14.67 10.87
C ASP A 293 -6.93 -15.94 11.57
N ILE A 294 -6.45 -15.81 12.81
CA ILE A 294 -6.22 -16.98 13.66
C ILE A 294 -7.58 -17.69 13.76
N GLU A 295 -7.77 -18.72 12.94
CA GLU A 295 -8.97 -19.53 12.98
C GLU A 295 -9.16 -19.98 14.42
N LYS A 296 -10.41 -19.90 14.90
CA LYS A 296 -10.80 -20.57 16.12
C LYS A 296 -10.40 -22.04 15.99
N VAL A 297 -9.34 -22.42 16.68
CA VAL A 297 -8.89 -23.80 16.79
C VAL A 297 -10.04 -24.60 17.42
N ASN A 298 -10.71 -25.41 16.61
CA ASN A 298 -11.61 -26.44 17.10
C ASN A 298 -10.74 -27.59 17.62
N TYR A 299 -10.55 -27.66 18.94
CA TYR A 299 -9.93 -28.81 19.56
C TYR A 299 -10.86 -30.02 19.44
N LYS A 300 -10.39 -31.07 18.77
CA LYS A 300 -10.97 -32.42 18.87
C LYS A 300 -9.97 -33.27 19.62
N GLU A 301 -10.35 -33.75 20.80
CA GLU A 301 -9.54 -34.71 21.54
C GLU A 301 -9.56 -36.04 20.77
N ILE A 302 -8.44 -36.36 20.10
CA ILE A 302 -8.25 -37.64 19.43
C ILE A 302 -7.43 -38.52 20.37
N THR A 303 -8.08 -39.55 20.90
CA THR A 303 -7.42 -40.54 21.74
C THR A 303 -6.74 -41.57 20.83
N PHE A 304 -5.41 -41.54 20.77
CA PHE A 304 -4.65 -42.55 20.04
C PHE A 304 -4.59 -43.84 20.85
N GLN A 305 -4.85 -44.98 20.20
CA GLN A 305 -4.47 -46.27 20.75
C GLN A 305 -3.06 -46.61 20.24
N PRO A 306 -2.09 -46.87 21.13
CA PRO A 306 -0.76 -47.28 20.70
C PRO A 306 -0.87 -48.62 19.97
N THR A 307 -0.32 -48.67 18.75
CA THR A 307 -0.20 -49.90 17.97
C THR A 307 1.28 -50.22 17.80
N ASN A 308 1.66 -51.49 17.93
CA ASN A 308 3.03 -51.95 17.69
C ASN A 308 3.34 -52.16 16.20
N HIS A 309 2.59 -51.53 15.29
CA HIS A 309 2.87 -51.61 13.87
C HIS A 309 4.05 -50.69 13.52
N GLN A 310 5.17 -51.29 13.11
CA GLN A 310 6.20 -50.55 12.38
C GLN A 310 5.60 -50.05 11.06
N LEU A 311 5.63 -48.73 10.86
CA LEU A 311 5.33 -48.14 9.57
C LEU A 311 6.37 -48.62 8.56
N ASN A 312 5.92 -49.10 7.41
CA ASN A 312 6.81 -49.43 6.31
C ASN A 312 7.61 -48.18 5.91
N GLN A 313 8.93 -48.32 5.75
CA GLN A 313 9.76 -47.28 5.16
C GLN A 313 9.43 -47.17 3.67
N PHE A 314 8.62 -46.18 3.29
CA PHE A 314 8.45 -45.84 1.87
C PHE A 314 9.39 -44.68 1.51
N ASN A 315 9.89 -44.68 0.27
CA ASN A 315 10.56 -43.51 -0.30
C ASN A 315 9.49 -42.44 -0.54
N HIS A 316 9.19 -41.67 0.49
CA HIS A 316 8.17 -40.61 0.42
C HIS A 316 8.75 -39.37 -0.24
N ILE A 317 7.99 -38.80 -1.17
CA ILE A 317 8.24 -37.48 -1.75
C ILE A 317 7.19 -36.54 -1.17
N ILE A 318 7.61 -35.40 -0.62
CA ILE A 318 6.67 -34.36 -0.17
C ILE A 318 6.50 -33.33 -1.27
N GLN A 319 5.26 -33.16 -1.69
CA GLN A 319 4.86 -32.13 -2.63
C GLN A 319 4.72 -30.79 -1.90
N VAL A 320 5.54 -29.80 -2.26
CA VAL A 320 5.45 -28.45 -1.66
C VAL A 320 4.66 -27.46 -2.54
N GLY A 321 4.20 -27.90 -3.71
CA GLY A 321 3.51 -27.04 -4.66
C GLY A 321 4.50 -26.12 -5.37
N TYR A 322 4.57 -24.86 -4.93
CA TYR A 322 5.46 -23.84 -5.49
C TYR A 322 6.82 -23.84 -4.76
N LEU A 323 7.94 -23.68 -5.48
CA LEU A 323 9.29 -23.67 -4.92
C LEU A 323 9.43 -22.61 -3.81
N ARG A 324 8.85 -21.41 -4.03
CA ARG A 324 8.87 -20.30 -3.08
C ARG A 324 8.22 -20.62 -1.73
N ASN A 325 7.41 -21.67 -1.63
CA ASN A 325 6.85 -22.10 -0.35
C ASN A 325 7.95 -22.55 0.62
N LEU A 326 9.13 -22.93 0.11
CA LEU A 326 10.32 -23.21 0.92
C LEU A 326 10.88 -21.97 1.62
N LEU A 327 10.48 -20.75 1.26
CA LEU A 327 10.85 -19.52 1.97
C LEU A 327 9.97 -19.26 3.19
N ASN A 328 8.85 -19.97 3.31
CA ASN A 328 7.92 -19.82 4.42
C ASN A 328 8.39 -20.67 5.61
N THR A 329 8.59 -20.03 6.76
CA THR A 329 9.11 -20.67 7.98
C THR A 329 8.22 -21.78 8.54
N GLN A 330 6.90 -21.68 8.36
CA GLN A 330 5.96 -22.72 8.76
C GLN A 330 6.08 -23.95 7.87
N TYR A 331 6.19 -23.75 6.54
CA TYR A 331 6.45 -24.84 5.59
C TYR A 331 7.78 -25.52 5.88
N GLN A 332 8.83 -24.74 6.14
CA GLN A 332 10.13 -25.27 6.55
C GLN A 332 10.00 -26.11 7.82
N SER A 333 9.33 -25.60 8.86
CA SER A 333 9.13 -26.31 10.11
C SER A 333 8.39 -27.63 9.91
N GLN A 334 7.32 -27.63 9.11
CA GLN A 334 6.57 -28.85 8.77
C GLN A 334 7.42 -29.86 8.00
N LEU A 335 8.21 -29.40 7.02
CA LEU A 335 9.13 -30.26 6.28
C LEU A 335 10.19 -30.88 7.20
N LEU A 336 10.74 -30.10 8.14
CA LEU A 336 11.71 -30.59 9.11
C LEU A 336 11.08 -31.62 10.07
N THR A 337 9.85 -31.39 10.51
CA THR A 337 9.09 -32.40 11.26
C THR A 337 8.92 -33.67 10.44
N CYS A 338 8.53 -33.56 9.16
CA CYS A 338 8.39 -34.73 8.31
C CYS A 338 9.72 -35.45 8.02
N HIS A 339 10.81 -34.70 7.89
CA HIS A 339 12.15 -35.25 7.74
C HIS A 339 12.58 -36.01 9.00
N HIS A 340 12.31 -35.45 10.17
CA HIS A 340 12.66 -36.06 11.45
C HIS A 340 11.80 -37.31 11.75
N ASP A 341 10.48 -37.17 11.65
CA ASP A 341 9.52 -38.18 12.10
C ASP A 341 9.30 -39.29 11.08
N PHE A 342 9.36 -38.95 9.78
CA PHE A 342 9.03 -39.87 8.68
C PHE A 342 10.19 -40.11 7.71
N GLN A 343 11.38 -39.56 7.98
CA GLN A 343 12.59 -39.73 7.15
C GLN A 343 12.39 -39.32 5.68
N VAL A 344 11.52 -38.33 5.43
CA VAL A 344 11.32 -37.79 4.09
C VAL A 344 12.48 -36.87 3.73
N ASN A 345 13.17 -37.19 2.64
CA ASN A 345 14.36 -36.46 2.19
C ASN A 345 14.20 -35.89 0.78
N GLU A 346 12.99 -35.91 0.21
CA GLU A 346 12.74 -35.51 -1.16
C GLU A 346 11.54 -34.56 -1.25
N VAL A 347 11.75 -33.44 -1.92
CA VAL A 347 10.78 -32.36 -2.10
C VAL A 347 10.45 -32.20 -3.57
N LEU A 348 9.17 -32.26 -3.93
CA LEU A 348 8.67 -32.03 -5.29
C LEU A 348 8.07 -30.63 -5.43
N ALA A 349 8.58 -29.86 -6.40
CA ALA A 349 8.07 -28.54 -6.77
C ALA A 349 7.63 -28.50 -8.25
N TYR A 350 6.47 -27.89 -8.52
CA TYR A 350 5.87 -27.87 -9.87
C TYR A 350 6.28 -26.70 -10.74
N ASP A 351 6.65 -25.58 -10.13
CA ASP A 351 6.77 -24.30 -10.81
C ASP A 351 8.21 -23.84 -10.99
N VAL A 352 9.21 -24.67 -10.69
CA VAL A 352 10.63 -24.26 -10.75
C VAL A 352 10.94 -23.59 -12.10
N MET A 353 10.65 -24.29 -13.20
CA MET A 353 10.89 -23.77 -14.55
C MET A 353 9.96 -22.61 -14.94
N PRO A 354 8.63 -22.69 -14.76
CA PRO A 354 7.75 -21.54 -14.96
C PRO A 354 8.18 -20.28 -14.21
N TYR A 355 8.65 -20.42 -12.97
CA TYR A 355 9.13 -19.34 -12.12
C TYR A 355 10.42 -18.72 -12.68
N ILE A 356 11.39 -19.55 -13.07
CA ILE A 356 12.65 -19.09 -13.67
C ILE A 356 12.39 -18.38 -15.00
N MET A 357 11.58 -18.96 -15.89
CA MET A 357 11.26 -18.36 -17.19
C MET A 357 10.58 -17.00 -17.02
N LYS A 358 9.68 -16.86 -16.04
CA LYS A 358 9.06 -15.57 -15.71
C LYS A 358 10.08 -14.53 -15.27
N LYS A 359 11.09 -14.91 -14.46
CA LYS A 359 12.15 -14.01 -13.99
C LYS A 359 13.13 -13.63 -15.11
N LEU A 360 13.51 -14.58 -15.97
CA LEU A 360 14.40 -14.34 -17.11
C LEU A 360 13.77 -13.47 -18.20
N ASN A 361 12.44 -13.60 -18.39
CA ASN A 361 11.70 -12.85 -19.39
C ASN A 361 11.14 -11.51 -18.86
N ALA A 362 11.42 -11.16 -17.60
CA ALA A 362 11.00 -9.88 -17.05
C ALA A 362 11.79 -8.74 -17.71
N PRO A 363 11.14 -7.67 -18.19
CA PRO A 363 11.84 -6.53 -18.78
C PRO A 363 12.75 -5.90 -17.72
N PHE A 364 14.01 -5.64 -18.08
CA PHE A 364 14.94 -4.87 -17.26
C PHE A 364 14.34 -3.48 -17.02
N THR A 365 13.87 -3.24 -15.80
CA THR A 365 13.45 -1.90 -15.37
C THR A 365 14.68 -1.19 -14.79
N TYR A 366 14.96 0.01 -15.28
CA TYR A 366 16.19 0.76 -14.99
C TYR A 366 16.38 1.14 -13.50
N ASP A 367 15.36 0.96 -12.66
CA ASP A 367 15.35 1.32 -11.23
C ASP A 367 15.40 0.11 -10.27
N ALA A 368 15.56 -1.11 -10.78
CA ALA A 368 15.89 -2.23 -9.91
C ALA A 368 17.39 -2.13 -9.58
N GLU A 369 17.73 -1.78 -8.33
CA GLU A 369 18.98 -2.26 -7.71
C GLU A 369 19.19 -3.70 -8.17
N ILE A 370 20.40 -4.02 -8.63
CA ILE A 370 20.78 -5.30 -9.27
C ILE A 370 20.30 -6.47 -8.41
N SER A 371 19.03 -6.85 -8.57
CA SER A 371 18.41 -7.90 -7.81
C SER A 371 18.87 -9.16 -8.49
N ASN A 372 19.76 -9.91 -7.84
CA ASN A 372 20.12 -11.24 -8.29
C ASN A 372 18.82 -12.00 -8.58
N ILE A 373 18.56 -12.30 -9.85
CA ILE A 373 17.31 -12.92 -10.32
C ILE A 373 17.06 -14.29 -9.68
N PHE A 374 18.12 -14.87 -9.10
CA PHE A 374 18.11 -16.14 -8.40
C PHE A 374 18.13 -16.01 -6.87
N TYR A 375 18.10 -14.82 -6.26
CA TYR A 375 18.18 -14.68 -4.79
C TYR A 375 17.18 -15.55 -4.02
N ASP A 376 15.90 -15.52 -4.41
CA ASP A 376 14.85 -16.34 -3.80
C ASP A 376 15.09 -17.84 -3.99
N ILE A 377 15.69 -18.21 -5.14
CA ILE A 377 16.04 -19.59 -5.48
C ILE A 377 17.23 -20.05 -4.64
N ASP A 378 18.23 -19.20 -4.46
CA ASP A 378 19.43 -19.47 -3.65
C ASP A 378 19.04 -19.78 -2.21
N LEU A 379 18.12 -19.00 -1.63
CA LEU A 379 17.58 -19.26 -0.29
C LEU A 379 16.83 -20.60 -0.20
N CYS A 380 16.07 -20.97 -1.23
CA CYS A 380 15.40 -22.27 -1.28
C CYS A 380 16.42 -23.42 -1.37
N LEU A 381 17.42 -23.29 -2.23
CA LEU A 381 18.48 -24.30 -2.40
C LEU A 381 19.30 -24.45 -1.12
N ASP A 382 19.62 -23.35 -0.46
CA ASP A 382 20.33 -23.32 0.82
C ASP A 382 19.56 -24.09 1.90
N PHE A 383 18.25 -23.83 2.02
CA PHE A 383 17.40 -24.57 2.96
C PHE A 383 17.44 -26.08 2.69
N LEU A 384 17.34 -26.50 1.43
CA LEU A 384 17.37 -27.92 1.05
C LEU A 384 18.74 -28.53 1.36
N LEU A 385 19.83 -27.85 1.05
CA LEU A 385 21.21 -28.29 1.29
C LEU A 385 21.52 -28.44 2.78
N ASP A 386 21.14 -27.45 3.58
CA ASP A 386 21.43 -27.42 5.00
C ASP A 386 20.75 -28.58 5.74
N HIS A 387 19.59 -29.02 5.24
CA HIS A 387 18.78 -30.09 5.82
C HIS A 387 18.79 -31.40 5.01
N ASN A 388 19.68 -31.53 4.01
CA ASN A 388 19.87 -32.72 3.18
C ASN A 388 18.60 -33.20 2.43
N PHE A 389 17.77 -32.28 1.95
CA PHE A 389 16.69 -32.59 1.03
C PHE A 389 17.17 -32.65 -0.42
N SER A 390 16.58 -33.57 -1.19
CA SER A 390 16.68 -33.65 -2.65
C SER A 390 15.56 -32.83 -3.27
N LEU A 391 15.83 -32.21 -4.43
CA LEU A 391 14.84 -31.43 -5.18
C LEU A 391 14.38 -32.18 -6.42
N THR A 392 13.08 -32.46 -6.47
CA THR A 392 12.41 -33.03 -7.64
C THR A 392 11.66 -31.93 -8.36
N MET A 393 11.96 -31.75 -9.64
CA MET A 393 11.35 -30.73 -10.49
C MET A 393 10.37 -31.37 -11.45
N HIS A 394 9.14 -30.88 -11.46
CA HIS A 394 8.18 -31.24 -12.49
C HIS A 394 8.49 -30.49 -13.80
N LEU A 395 8.76 -31.23 -14.87
CA LEU A 395 8.91 -30.66 -16.20
C LEU A 395 7.60 -30.87 -16.97
N ASP A 396 6.88 -29.78 -17.20
CA ASP A 396 5.70 -29.73 -18.06
C ASP A 396 5.99 -28.88 -19.31
N GLN A 397 5.41 -29.25 -20.44
CA GLN A 397 5.47 -28.50 -21.72
C GLN A 397 6.89 -28.00 -22.07
N TYR A 398 7.87 -28.90 -21.99
CA TYR A 398 9.30 -28.58 -22.06
C TYR A 398 9.91 -28.79 -23.47
N ASP A 399 9.08 -28.74 -24.51
CA ASP A 399 9.43 -28.99 -25.91
C ASP A 399 9.98 -27.74 -26.63
N SER A 400 9.82 -26.54 -26.07
CA SER A 400 10.29 -25.29 -26.67
C SER A 400 11.78 -25.01 -26.48
N ARG A 401 12.38 -24.29 -27.43
CA ARG A 401 13.79 -23.87 -27.37
C ARG A 401 14.05 -22.94 -26.19
N ASP A 402 13.16 -21.98 -25.96
CA ASP A 402 13.26 -21.03 -24.85
C ASP A 402 13.27 -21.73 -23.49
N TYR A 403 12.53 -22.82 -23.34
CA TYR A 403 12.54 -23.63 -22.12
C TYR A 403 13.91 -24.28 -21.90
N ILE A 404 14.50 -24.88 -22.94
CA ILE A 404 15.82 -25.52 -22.86
C ILE A 404 16.90 -24.51 -22.52
N ASP A 405 16.85 -23.33 -23.14
CA ASP A 405 17.82 -22.26 -22.88
C ASP A 405 17.67 -21.70 -21.45
N ALA A 406 16.43 -21.50 -20.97
CA ALA A 406 16.16 -21.14 -19.57
C ALA A 406 16.65 -22.23 -18.59
N PHE A 407 16.42 -23.50 -18.90
CA PHE A 407 16.87 -24.64 -18.10
C PHE A 407 18.40 -24.65 -18.01
N LYS A 408 19.10 -24.40 -19.13
CA LYS A 408 20.55 -24.31 -19.18
C LYS A 408 21.09 -23.18 -18.28
N VAL A 409 20.47 -22.00 -18.32
CA VAL A 409 20.85 -20.86 -17.46
C VAL A 409 20.65 -21.20 -15.99
N PHE A 410 19.53 -21.83 -15.65
CA PHE A 410 19.26 -22.26 -14.28
C PHE A 410 20.27 -23.29 -13.77
N ILE A 411 20.52 -24.36 -14.52
CA ILE A 411 21.49 -25.39 -14.11
C ILE A 411 22.90 -24.81 -13.99
N HIS A 412 23.27 -23.88 -14.87
CA HIS A 412 24.53 -23.14 -14.75
C HIS A 412 24.62 -22.37 -13.43
N HIS A 413 23.55 -21.64 -13.08
CA HIS A 413 23.46 -20.89 -11.84
C HIS A 413 23.56 -21.80 -10.60
N VAL A 414 22.77 -22.87 -10.57
CA VAL A 414 22.81 -23.89 -9.50
C VAL A 414 24.21 -24.46 -9.36
N ALA A 415 24.88 -24.79 -10.46
CA ALA A 415 26.23 -25.34 -10.44
C ALA A 415 27.23 -24.35 -9.80
N LEU A 416 27.11 -23.05 -10.09
CA LEU A 416 27.94 -22.02 -9.45
C LEU A 416 27.63 -21.88 -7.96
N HIS A 417 26.35 -21.86 -7.58
CA HIS A 417 25.90 -21.70 -6.19
C HIS A 417 26.29 -22.88 -5.29
N VAL A 418 26.21 -24.11 -5.82
CA VAL A 418 26.48 -25.36 -5.08
C VAL A 418 27.97 -25.71 -5.02
N SER A 419 28.82 -25.09 -5.85
CA SER A 419 30.25 -25.45 -6.04
C SER A 419 31.14 -25.48 -4.78
N HIS A 420 30.63 -25.07 -3.62
CA HIS A 420 31.30 -25.10 -2.32
C HIS A 420 30.50 -25.79 -1.19
N ARG A 421 29.35 -26.40 -1.48
CA ARG A 421 28.45 -27.05 -0.50
C ARG A 421 28.33 -28.58 -0.76
N LYS A 422 27.58 -29.28 0.12
CA LYS A 422 27.24 -30.71 -0.02
C LYS A 422 26.59 -31.01 -1.38
N ASP A 423 26.60 -32.28 -1.80
CA ASP A 423 25.93 -32.74 -3.03
C ASP A 423 24.41 -32.46 -2.96
N LEU A 424 23.89 -31.60 -3.84
CA LEU A 424 22.45 -31.46 -4.05
C LEU A 424 21.98 -32.50 -5.06
N LYS A 425 21.01 -33.34 -4.68
CA LYS A 425 20.38 -34.31 -5.57
C LYS A 425 19.20 -33.68 -6.30
N PHE A 426 19.24 -33.75 -7.62
CA PHE A 426 18.14 -33.32 -8.49
C PHE A 426 17.49 -34.52 -9.16
N ASN A 427 16.16 -34.56 -9.10
CA ASN A 427 15.33 -35.51 -9.84
C ASN A 427 14.44 -34.74 -10.82
N LEU A 428 14.23 -35.30 -12.02
CA LEU A 428 13.30 -34.75 -13.00
C LEU A 428 12.07 -35.63 -13.07
N TYR A 429 10.91 -35.05 -12.79
CA TYR A 429 9.62 -35.70 -13.00
C TYR A 429 9.02 -35.20 -14.32
N VAL A 430 8.88 -36.10 -15.28
CA VAL A 430 8.32 -35.82 -16.62
C VAL A 430 7.01 -36.56 -16.81
N THR A 431 5.99 -35.86 -17.32
CA THR A 431 4.69 -36.47 -17.64
C THR A 431 4.62 -37.01 -19.07
N THR A 432 5.40 -36.43 -19.97
CA THR A 432 5.51 -36.82 -21.38
C THR A 432 6.98 -36.93 -21.76
N LEU A 433 7.33 -37.85 -22.66
CA LEU A 433 8.71 -38.00 -23.17
C LEU A 433 8.87 -37.20 -24.45
N HIS A 434 9.79 -36.23 -24.45
CA HIS A 434 10.14 -35.41 -25.62
C HIS A 434 11.65 -35.50 -25.90
N THR A 435 12.06 -35.27 -27.15
CA THR A 435 13.49 -35.29 -27.54
C THR A 435 14.30 -34.22 -26.79
N SER A 436 13.68 -33.11 -26.41
CA SER A 436 14.27 -32.07 -25.54
C SER A 436 14.77 -32.61 -24.21
N LEU A 437 14.21 -33.71 -23.69
CA LEU A 437 14.70 -34.34 -22.46
C LEU A 437 16.14 -34.83 -22.62
N ILE A 438 16.50 -35.35 -23.81
CA ILE A 438 17.87 -35.80 -24.10
C ILE A 438 18.83 -34.62 -24.06
N GLU A 439 18.44 -33.47 -24.60
CA GLU A 439 19.26 -32.24 -24.57
C GLU A 439 19.44 -31.74 -23.14
N MET A 440 18.38 -31.75 -22.31
CA MET A 440 18.46 -31.42 -20.89
C MET A 440 19.35 -32.39 -20.10
N MET A 441 19.26 -33.70 -20.36
CA MET A 441 20.14 -34.69 -19.74
C MET A 441 21.62 -34.47 -20.12
N ILE A 442 21.90 -34.06 -21.35
CA ILE A 442 23.26 -33.69 -21.78
C ILE A 442 23.74 -32.45 -21.02
N ILE A 443 22.89 -31.44 -20.84
CA ILE A 443 23.19 -30.25 -20.03
C ILE A 443 23.53 -30.64 -18.59
N LEU A 444 22.68 -31.46 -17.94
CA LEU A 444 22.92 -31.95 -16.59
C LEU A 444 24.24 -32.72 -16.48
N LYS A 445 24.51 -33.63 -17.42
CA LYS A 445 25.76 -34.40 -17.47
C LYS A 445 26.99 -33.52 -17.67
N HIS A 446 26.87 -32.43 -18.44
CA HIS A 446 27.98 -31.49 -18.63
C HIS A 446 28.34 -30.79 -17.31
N TYR A 447 27.35 -30.34 -16.55
CA TYR A 447 27.57 -29.66 -15.27
C TYR A 447 27.95 -30.61 -14.13
N SER A 448 27.46 -31.84 -14.13
CA SER A 448 27.84 -32.88 -13.15
C SER A 448 29.31 -33.30 -13.23
N LEU A 449 29.92 -33.13 -14.41
CA LEU A 449 31.36 -33.37 -14.63
C LEU A 449 32.22 -32.17 -14.19
N MET A 450 31.63 -30.98 -14.02
CA MET A 450 32.32 -29.74 -13.64
C MET A 450 32.16 -29.38 -12.15
N VAL A 451 31.08 -29.81 -11.51
CA VAL A 451 30.73 -29.49 -10.13
C VAL A 451 30.29 -30.77 -9.43
N ALA A 452 30.65 -30.96 -8.16
CA ALA A 452 30.25 -32.11 -7.34
C ALA A 452 28.72 -32.11 -7.10
N CYS A 453 27.96 -32.45 -8.13
CA CYS A 453 26.51 -32.60 -8.12
C CYS A 453 26.17 -33.94 -8.77
N THR A 454 25.59 -34.86 -8.00
CA THR A 454 25.01 -36.09 -8.53
C THR A 454 23.59 -35.84 -9.02
N PHE A 455 23.38 -35.96 -10.33
CA PHE A 455 22.07 -36.09 -10.95
C PHE A 455 21.80 -37.58 -11.12
N THR A 456 20.72 -38.09 -10.52
CA THR A 456 20.32 -39.50 -10.60
C THR A 456 19.12 -39.69 -11.49
#